data_AF-A0A7I9YR39-F1
#
_entry.id   AF-A0A7I9YR39-F1
#
_cell.length_a   1.000
_cell.length_b   1.000
_cell.length_c   1.000
_cell.angle_alpha   90.00
_cell.angle_beta   90.00
_cell.angle_gamma   90.00
#
_symmetry.space_group_name_H-M   'P 1'
#
loop_
_entity.id
_entity.type
_entity.pdbx_description
1 polymer ?
#
loop_
_entity_poly.entity_id
_entity_poly.type
_entity_poly.pdbx_seq_one_letter_code
_entity_poly.pdbx_strand_id
1 'polypeptide(L)'
;MSAAAPLSVDTAAYLAQTKGLMGLVEETRSNNQHLLSAAGNFEQANRGQMGTVAQSVLADLYSTATQNNQVLDSITTGLTTTHTQFDGQEATNASAVLNAGGTIYT
;
A
#
# COMPACT_ATOMS: atom_id res chain seq x y z
N MET A 1 25.90 4.59 30.36
CA MET A 1 25.58 5.78 29.54
C MET A 1 24.65 5.33 28.42
N SER A 2 23.55 6.04 28.24
CA SER A 2 22.40 5.67 27.40
C SER A 2 22.78 5.58 25.92
N ALA A 3 22.57 4.42 25.32
CA ALA A 3 22.63 4.21 23.86
C ALA A 3 21.53 3.23 23.41
N ALA A 4 20.33 3.38 23.99
CA ALA A 4 19.09 2.80 23.48
C ALA A 4 18.16 4.00 23.21
N ALA A 5 17.65 4.30 22.02
CA ALA A 5 17.66 3.60 20.75
C ALA A 5 17.39 4.67 19.65
N PRO A 6 18.41 5.15 18.91
CA PRO A 6 18.19 6.06 17.78
C PRO A 6 17.52 5.35 16.61
N LEU A 7 17.79 4.05 16.42
CA LEU A 7 17.22 3.26 15.33
C LEU A 7 15.71 3.01 15.49
N SER A 8 15.20 2.77 16.69
CA SER A 8 13.77 2.40 16.85
C SER A 8 12.81 3.56 16.60
N VAL A 9 13.24 4.81 16.85
CA VAL A 9 12.42 6.00 16.62
C VAL A 9 12.29 6.30 15.13
N ASP A 10 13.37 6.20 14.36
CA ASP A 10 13.35 6.36 12.89
C ASP A 10 12.56 5.23 12.22
N THR A 11 12.75 3.98 12.68
CA THR A 11 11.99 2.83 12.18
C THR A 11 10.50 2.97 12.48
N ALA A 12 10.11 3.42 13.68
CA ALA A 12 8.71 3.65 14.04
C ALA A 12 8.07 4.77 13.20
N ALA A 13 8.78 5.86 12.94
CA ALA A 13 8.31 6.94 12.08
C ALA A 13 8.13 6.47 10.62
N TYR A 14 9.08 5.68 10.11
CA TYR A 14 9.02 5.08 8.78
C TYR A 14 7.85 4.08 8.63
N LEU A 15 7.63 3.25 9.65
CA LEU A 15 6.49 2.32 9.72
C LEU A 15 5.15 3.07 9.74
N ALA A 16 5.05 4.15 10.51
CA ALA A 16 3.85 4.98 10.55
C ALA A 16 3.57 5.62 9.19
N GLN A 17 4.60 6.13 8.51
CA GLN A 17 4.47 6.67 7.15
C GLN A 17 4.06 5.60 6.13
N THR A 18 4.65 4.41 6.23
CA THR A 18 4.31 3.24 5.39
C THR A 18 2.85 2.85 5.58
N LYS A 19 2.36 2.78 6.82
CA LYS A 19 0.95 2.51 7.14
C LYS A 19 0.01 3.59 6.61
N GLY A 20 0.39 4.86 6.71
CA GLY A 20 -0.36 5.96 6.12
C GLY A 20 -0.49 5.85 4.60
N LEU A 21 0.62 5.52 3.92
CA LEU A 21 0.64 5.25 2.48
C LEU A 21 -0.22 4.04 2.11
N MET A 22 -0.16 2.95 2.87
CA MET A 22 -1.03 1.79 2.66
C MET A 22 -2.51 2.17 2.78
N GLY A 23 -2.87 3.03 3.74
CA GLY A 23 -4.24 3.55 3.87
C GLY A 23 -4.70 4.34 2.64
N LEU A 24 -3.85 5.24 2.13
CA LEU A 24 -4.14 6.02 0.91
C LEU A 24 -4.28 5.13 -0.33
N VAL A 25 -3.46 4.08 -0.44
CA VAL A 25 -3.53 3.10 -1.52
C VAL A 25 -4.86 2.35 -1.50
N GLU A 26 -5.31 1.93 -0.32
CA GLU A 26 -6.60 1.25 -0.15
C GLU A 26 -7.79 2.18 -0.46
N GLU A 27 -7.74 3.44 0.00
CA GLU A 27 -8.76 4.44 -0.32
C GLU A 27 -8.84 4.71 -1.84
N THR A 28 -7.69 4.79 -2.50
CA THR A 28 -7.62 4.96 -3.96
C THR A 28 -8.21 3.76 -4.69
N ARG A 29 -7.93 2.54 -4.21
CA ARG A 29 -8.51 1.29 -4.75
C ARG A 29 -10.05 1.29 -4.59
N SER A 30 -10.55 1.68 -3.43
CA SER A 30 -11.98 1.82 -3.15
C SER A 30 -12.65 2.83 -4.10
N ASN A 31 -12.02 3.99 -4.31
CA ASN A 31 -12.51 5.01 -5.24
C ASN A 31 -12.58 4.50 -6.69
N ASN A 32 -11.59 3.72 -7.14
CA ASN A 32 -11.64 3.09 -8.46
C ASN A 32 -12.83 2.12 -8.58
N GLN A 33 -13.12 1.34 -7.53
CA GLN A 33 -14.29 0.45 -7.55
C GLN A 33 -15.61 1.22 -7.60
N HIS A 34 -15.72 2.33 -6.87
CA HIS A 34 -16.89 3.20 -6.95
C HIS A 34 -17.07 3.78 -8.36
N LEU A 35 -15.99 4.23 -9.01
CA LEU A 35 -16.02 4.71 -10.39
C LEU A 35 -16.47 3.62 -11.37
N LEU A 36 -15.95 2.40 -11.23
CA LEU A 36 -16.35 1.25 -12.06
C LEU A 36 -17.83 0.88 -11.88
N SER A 37 -18.33 0.91 -10.65
CA SER A 37 -19.73 0.67 -10.34
C SER A 37 -20.64 1.76 -10.94
N ALA A 38 -20.26 3.03 -10.80
CA ALA A 38 -20.97 4.15 -11.41
C ALA A 38 -20.98 4.06 -12.94
N ALA A 39 -19.86 3.68 -13.56
CA ALA A 39 -19.77 3.43 -14.98
C ALA A 39 -20.71 2.30 -15.43
N GLY A 40 -20.76 1.17 -14.71
CA GLY A 40 -21.68 0.07 -15.00
C GLY A 40 -23.15 0.48 -14.91
N ASN A 41 -23.52 1.25 -13.88
CA ASN A 41 -24.88 1.80 -13.74
C ASN A 41 -25.21 2.75 -14.89
N PHE A 42 -24.26 3.59 -15.30
CA PHE A 42 -24.43 4.49 -16.45
C PHE A 42 -24.60 3.71 -17.75
N GLU A 43 -23.80 2.68 -18.01
CA GLU A 43 -23.93 1.81 -19.18
C GLU A 43 -25.32 1.15 -19.22
N GLN A 44 -25.76 0.60 -18.09
CA GLN A 44 -27.04 -0.09 -17.98
C GLN A 44 -28.21 0.87 -18.21
N ALA A 45 -28.15 2.08 -17.66
CA ALA A 45 -29.16 3.11 -17.85
C ALA A 45 -29.26 3.60 -19.30
N ASN A 46 -28.14 3.57 -20.05
CA ASN A 46 -28.05 4.11 -21.41
C ASN A 46 -27.94 3.03 -22.48
N ARG A 47 -28.30 1.78 -22.16
CA ARG A 47 -28.17 0.63 -23.07
C ARG A 47 -28.96 0.88 -24.36
N GLY A 48 -28.25 0.92 -25.49
CA GLY A 48 -28.83 1.19 -26.82
C GLY A 48 -29.06 2.66 -27.16
N GLN A 49 -28.80 3.59 -26.24
CA GLN A 49 -28.91 5.05 -26.46
C GLN A 49 -27.56 5.78 -26.32
N MET A 50 -26.51 5.12 -25.81
CA MET A 50 -25.17 5.71 -25.77
C MET A 50 -24.62 5.98 -27.16
N GLY A 51 -24.35 7.25 -27.46
CA GLY A 51 -23.53 7.65 -28.61
C GLY A 51 -22.07 7.18 -28.47
N THR A 52 -21.35 7.17 -29.59
CA THR A 52 -19.95 6.70 -29.69
C THR A 52 -19.01 7.35 -28.67
N VAL A 53 -19.21 8.64 -28.37
CA VAL A 53 -18.38 9.37 -27.38
C VAL A 53 -18.56 8.82 -25.96
N ALA A 54 -19.80 8.54 -25.55
CA ALA A 54 -20.08 7.98 -24.22
C ALA A 54 -19.48 6.57 -24.07
N GLN A 55 -19.56 5.76 -25.13
CA GLN A 55 -18.94 4.43 -25.16
C GLN A 55 -17.40 4.50 -25.04
N SER A 56 -16.77 5.45 -25.74
CA SER A 56 -15.31 5.67 -25.64
C SER A 56 -14.90 6.08 -24.23
N VAL A 57 -15.58 7.06 -23.64
CA VAL A 57 -15.29 7.52 -22.27
C VAL A 57 -15.45 6.38 -21.27
N LEU A 58 -16.48 5.54 -21.44
CA LEU A 58 -16.68 4.38 -20.58
C LEU A 58 -15.53 3.37 -20.68
N ALA A 59 -15.09 3.07 -21.91
CA ALA A 59 -13.95 2.18 -22.15
C ALA A 59 -12.66 2.74 -21.54
N ASP A 60 -12.43 4.05 -21.66
CA ASP A 60 -11.28 4.74 -21.08
C ASP A 60 -11.31 4.68 -19.54
N LEU A 61 -12.48 4.83 -18.93
CA LEU A 61 -12.68 4.68 -17.49
C LEU A 61 -12.34 3.26 -17.02
N TYR A 62 -12.83 2.22 -17.71
CA TYR A 62 -12.52 0.83 -17.38
C TYR A 62 -11.01 0.53 -17.51
N SER A 63 -10.38 1.00 -18.59
CA SER A 63 -8.95 0.83 -18.82
C SER A 63 -8.12 1.52 -17.75
N THR A 64 -8.43 2.79 -17.45
CA THR A 64 -7.72 3.59 -16.44
C THR A 64 -7.86 3.00 -15.05
N ALA A 65 -9.08 2.60 -14.64
CA ALA A 65 -9.30 1.99 -13.33
C ALA A 65 -8.53 0.67 -13.18
N THR A 66 -8.44 -0.13 -14.25
CA THR A 66 -7.66 -1.38 -14.26
C THR A 66 -6.16 -1.11 -14.10
N GLN A 67 -5.62 -0.16 -14.87
CA GLN A 67 -4.22 0.25 -14.78
C GLN A 67 -3.88 0.80 -13.39
N ASN A 68 -4.75 1.66 -12.85
CA ASN A 68 -4.58 2.19 -11.50
C ASN A 68 -4.54 1.06 -10.46
N ASN A 69 -5.43 0.08 -10.54
CA ASN A 69 -5.41 -1.06 -9.62
C ASN A 69 -4.11 -1.88 -9.71
N GLN A 70 -3.58 -2.09 -10.91
CA GLN A 70 -2.28 -2.78 -11.09
C GLN A 70 -1.11 -2.00 -10.47
N VAL A 71 -1.10 -0.67 -10.60
CA VAL A 71 -0.09 0.19 -9.97
C VAL A 71 -0.24 0.14 -8.44
N LEU A 72 -1.47 0.22 -7.93
CA LEU A 72 -1.74 0.14 -6.48
C LEU A 72 -1.34 -1.22 -5.89
N ASP A 73 -1.53 -2.32 -6.62
CA ASP A 73 -1.06 -3.65 -6.20
C ASP A 73 0.46 -3.73 -6.14
N SER A 74 1.16 -3.13 -7.11
CA SER A 74 2.62 -3.05 -7.13
C SER A 74 3.15 -2.24 -5.96
N ILE A 75 2.52 -1.10 -5.65
CA ILE A 75 2.84 -0.27 -4.49
C ILE A 75 2.59 -1.04 -3.19
N THR A 76 1.43 -1.68 -3.06
CA THR A 76 1.08 -2.48 -1.87
C THR A 76 2.14 -3.55 -1.63
N THR A 77 2.51 -4.30 -2.67
CA THR A 77 3.51 -5.38 -2.60
C THR A 77 4.88 -4.84 -2.18
N GLY A 78 5.31 -3.70 -2.74
CA GLY A 78 6.57 -3.05 -2.36
C GLY A 78 6.57 -2.59 -0.90
N LEU A 79 5.49 -1.97 -0.44
CA LEU A 79 5.34 -1.51 0.94
C LEU A 79 5.33 -2.69 1.92
N THR A 80 4.59 -3.78 1.63
CA THR A 80 4.56 -4.98 2.47
C THR A 80 5.91 -5.69 2.53
N THR A 81 6.62 -5.79 1.40
CA THR A 81 7.97 -6.39 1.35
C THR A 81 8.94 -5.59 2.21
N THR A 82 8.90 -4.27 2.08
CA THR A 82 9.79 -3.37 2.84
C THR A 82 9.50 -3.42 4.34
N HIS A 83 8.23 -3.37 4.73
CA HIS A 83 7.80 -3.53 6.13
C HIS A 83 8.30 -4.86 6.73
N THR A 84 8.15 -5.97 5.98
CA THR A 84 8.60 -7.29 6.44
C THR A 84 10.12 -7.37 6.61
N GLN A 85 10.88 -6.74 5.71
CA GLN A 85 12.34 -6.68 5.80
C GLN A 85 12.82 -5.91 7.04
N PHE A 86 12.17 -4.78 7.34
CA PHE A 86 12.50 -3.99 8.53
C PHE A 86 12.16 -4.72 9.83
N ASP A 87 10.97 -5.33 9.94
CA ASP A 87 10.60 -6.14 11.10
C ASP A 87 11.59 -7.29 11.34
N GLY A 88 12.01 -7.97 10.27
CA GLY A 88 12.99 -9.05 10.33
C GLY A 88 14.39 -8.59 10.76
N GLN A 89 14.83 -7.43 10.28
CA GLN A 89 16.11 -6.84 10.71
C GLN A 89 16.08 -6.38 12.16
N GLU A 90 14.96 -5.80 12.61
CA GLU A 90 14.82 -5.39 14.00
C GLU A 90 14.83 -6.60 14.95
N ALA A 91 14.12 -7.68 14.60
CA ALA A 91 14.15 -8.94 15.36
C ALA A 91 15.54 -9.59 15.40
N THR A 92 16.28 -9.54 14.28
CA THR A 92 17.66 -10.05 14.19
C THR A 92 18.61 -9.24 15.06
N ASN A 93 18.52 -7.91 14.99
CA ASN A 93 19.35 -7.02 15.79
C ASN A 93 19.05 -7.14 17.28
N ALA A 94 17.78 -7.25 17.67
CA ALA A 94 17.39 -7.49 19.06
C ALA A 94 17.95 -8.82 19.59
N SER A 95 17.89 -9.88 18.78
CA SER A 95 18.47 -11.18 19.11
C SER A 95 20.00 -11.13 19.27
N ALA A 96 20.69 -10.35 18.43
CA ALA A 96 22.13 -10.15 18.53
C ALA A 96 22.52 -9.39 19.81
N VAL A 97 21.76 -8.36 20.19
CA VAL A 97 21.98 -7.60 21.43
C VAL A 97 21.76 -8.47 22.68
N LEU A 98 20.72 -9.31 22.69
CA LEU A 98 20.46 -10.23 23.80
C LEU A 98 21.60 -11.24 23.98
N ASN A 99 22.10 -11.83 22.88
CA ASN A 99 23.24 -12.74 22.92
C ASN A 99 24.55 -12.04 23.33
N ALA A 100 24.81 -10.85 22.82
CA ALA A 100 25.99 -10.06 23.19
C ALA A 100 25.93 -9.62 24.67
N GLY A 101 24.76 -9.22 25.15
CA GLY A 101 24.53 -8.84 26.56
C GLY A 101 24.71 -10.01 27.53
N GLY A 102 24.34 -11.24 27.11
CA GLY A 102 24.58 -12.45 27.91
C GLY A 102 26.05 -12.83 28.07
N THR A 103 26.91 -12.41 27.14
CA THR A 103 28.35 -12.72 27.15
C THR A 103 29.14 -11.76 28.06
N ILE A 104 28.58 -10.60 28.42
CA ILE A 104 29.25 -9.58 29.26
C ILE A 104 29.12 -9.91 30.76
N TYR A 105 28.23 -10.84 31.15
CA TYR A 105 27.96 -11.23 32.54
C TYR A 105 28.53 -12.59 32.97
N THR A 106 29.45 -13.17 32.18
CA THR A 106 30.22 -14.38 32.55
C THR A 106 31.71 -14.07 32.51
#